data_AF-G0MMF2-F1
#
_entry.id   AF-G0MMF2-F1
#
_cell.length_a   1.000
_cell.length_b   1.000
_cell.length_c   1.000
_cell.angle_alpha   90.00
_cell.angle_beta   90.00
_cell.angle_gamma   90.00
#
_symmetry.space_group_name_H-M   'P 1'
#
loop_
_entity.id
_entity.type
_entity.pdbx_description
1 polymer ?
#
loop_
_entity_poly.entity_id
_entity_poly.type
_entity_poly.pdbx_seq_one_letter_code
_entity_poly.pdbx_strand_id
1 'polypeptide(L)'
;MSSALAPPAAPVAASSVAPPQCAPPAPSTPNATAPRKCGNCGTTESCKWRNVRSKDNIRCNTCYDYRRRTKKERSADVIQNYQWMKMVKSQ
;
A
#
# COMPACT_ATOMS: atom_id res chain seq x y z
N MET A 1 57.02 16.54 11.30
CA MET A 1 56.71 17.95 11.58
C MET A 1 56.19 18.59 10.30
N SER A 2 55.02 19.21 10.40
CA SER A 2 54.41 20.14 9.43
C SER A 2 53.83 19.52 8.14
N SER A 3 52.73 19.97 7.52
CA SER A 3 51.55 20.78 7.88
C SER A 3 50.61 20.74 6.65
N ALA A 4 49.35 21.10 6.86
CA ALA A 4 48.22 21.13 5.92
C ALA A 4 48.44 21.89 4.59
N LEU A 5 47.59 21.61 3.58
CA LEU A 5 46.61 22.55 2.98
C LEU A 5 45.90 21.91 1.77
N ALA A 6 44.57 21.95 1.78
CA ALA A 6 43.70 21.77 0.60
C ALA A 6 43.37 23.16 -0.01
N PRO A 7 42.52 23.27 -1.05
CA PRO A 7 42.61 22.82 -2.45
C PRO A 7 42.65 24.05 -3.41
N PRO A 8 42.42 23.90 -4.72
CA PRO A 8 41.54 24.86 -5.38
C PRO A 8 40.33 24.20 -6.05
N ALA A 9 39.19 24.79 -5.76
CA ALA A 9 37.89 24.46 -6.34
C ALA A 9 37.85 24.91 -7.82
N ALA A 10 37.45 24.00 -8.70
CA ALA A 10 37.00 24.34 -10.05
C ALA A 10 35.46 24.40 -10.07
N PRO A 11 34.86 25.36 -10.80
CA PRO A 11 33.41 25.57 -10.78
C PRO A 11 32.70 24.45 -11.55
N VAL A 12 31.79 23.75 -10.86
CA VAL A 12 30.84 22.83 -11.50
C VAL A 12 29.82 23.66 -12.30
N ALA A 13 29.79 23.42 -13.61
CA ALA A 13 28.77 23.96 -14.50
C ALA A 13 27.38 23.54 -14.01
N ALA A 14 26.52 24.53 -13.78
CA ALA A 14 25.13 24.33 -13.39
C ALA A 14 24.34 23.79 -14.60
N SER A 15 24.10 22.49 -14.64
CA SER A 15 23.04 21.91 -15.47
C SER A 15 21.70 22.25 -14.84
N SER A 16 20.94 23.15 -15.46
CA SER A 16 19.55 23.43 -15.13
C SER A 16 18.69 22.19 -15.45
N VAL A 17 18.53 21.29 -14.48
CA VAL A 17 17.56 20.20 -14.55
C VAL A 17 16.22 20.76 -14.09
N ALA A 18 15.31 20.96 -15.04
CA ALA A 18 13.92 21.29 -14.76
C ALA A 18 13.29 20.22 -13.85
N PRO A 19 12.40 20.60 -12.91
CA PRO A 19 11.77 19.63 -12.01
C PRO A 19 10.89 18.66 -12.82
N PRO A 20 10.90 17.34 -12.50
CA PRO A 20 10.01 16.39 -13.13
C PRO A 20 8.56 16.78 -12.82
N GLN A 21 7.81 17.13 -13.85
CA GLN A 21 6.38 17.40 -13.75
C GLN A 21 5.66 16.17 -13.19
N CYS A 22 4.93 16.35 -12.09
CA CYS A 22 4.06 15.33 -11.52
C CYS A 22 2.91 15.05 -12.49
N ALA A 23 3.06 14.06 -13.36
CA ALA A 23 1.96 13.54 -14.14
C ALA A 23 0.96 12.83 -13.21
N PRO A 24 -0.37 13.04 -13.35
CA PRO A 24 -1.35 12.28 -12.60
C PRO A 24 -1.24 10.79 -12.97
N PRO A 25 -1.42 9.87 -12.01
CA PRO A 25 -1.41 8.44 -12.32
C PRO A 25 -2.53 8.14 -13.32
N ALA A 26 -2.17 7.50 -14.44
CA ALA A 26 -3.13 7.09 -15.45
C ALA A 26 -4.24 6.21 -14.84
N PRO A 27 -5.50 6.35 -15.28
CA PRO A 27 -6.58 5.48 -14.82
C PRO A 27 -6.24 4.04 -15.18
N SER A 28 -5.91 3.24 -14.16
CA SER A 28 -5.65 1.82 -14.33
C SER A 28 -6.99 1.15 -14.64
N THR A 29 -7.19 0.77 -15.90
CA THR A 29 -8.32 -0.09 -16.30
C THR A 29 -8.37 -1.30 -15.37
N PRO A 30 -9.51 -1.63 -14.76
CA PRO A 30 -9.62 -2.81 -13.91
C PRO A 30 -9.43 -4.03 -14.82
N ASN A 31 -8.20 -4.53 -14.85
CA ASN A 31 -7.88 -5.79 -15.49
C ASN A 31 -8.81 -6.82 -14.86
N ALA A 32 -9.69 -7.44 -15.67
CA ALA A 32 -10.68 -8.43 -15.26
C ALA A 32 -9.99 -9.74 -14.82
N THR A 33 -9.12 -9.62 -13.82
CA THR A 33 -8.57 -10.72 -13.06
C THR A 33 -9.70 -11.26 -12.22
N ALA A 34 -9.88 -12.58 -12.18
CA ALA A 34 -10.90 -13.27 -11.41
C ALA A 34 -11.17 -12.61 -10.04
N PRO A 35 -12.44 -12.54 -9.59
CA PRO A 35 -12.82 -11.84 -8.38
C PRO A 35 -11.99 -12.36 -7.21
N ARG A 36 -11.07 -11.52 -6.73
CA ARG A 36 -10.24 -11.82 -5.57
C ARG A 36 -11.15 -11.82 -4.35
N LYS A 37 -11.04 -12.85 -3.51
CA LYS A 37 -11.77 -12.98 -2.25
C LYS A 37 -10.79 -12.98 -1.10
N CYS A 38 -11.07 -12.21 -0.07
CA CYS A 38 -10.27 -12.20 1.15
C CYS A 38 -10.42 -13.54 1.89
N GLY A 39 -9.31 -14.22 2.18
CA GLY A 39 -9.33 -15.50 2.90
C GLY A 39 -9.74 -15.40 4.38
N ASN A 40 -9.83 -14.20 4.97
CA ASN A 40 -10.25 -14.01 6.36
C ASN A 40 -11.70 -13.51 6.49
N CYS A 41 -12.07 -12.44 5.79
CA CYS A 41 -13.41 -11.85 5.91
C CYS A 41 -14.33 -12.09 4.71
N GLY A 42 -13.86 -12.79 3.68
CA GLY A 42 -14.66 -13.13 2.51
C GLY A 42 -15.03 -11.95 1.60
N THR A 43 -14.61 -10.72 1.91
CA THR A 43 -14.91 -9.58 1.04
C THR A 43 -14.31 -9.80 -0.35
N THR A 44 -15.07 -9.41 -1.37
CA THR A 44 -14.66 -9.31 -2.78
C THR A 44 -14.35 -7.87 -3.17
N GLU A 45 -14.58 -6.93 -2.27
CA GLU A 45 -14.38 -5.50 -2.47
C GLU A 45 -13.21 -5.03 -1.63
N SER A 46 -12.10 -4.67 -2.28
CA SER A 46 -11.01 -4.00 -1.60
C SER A 46 -10.25 -3.11 -2.57
N CYS A 47 -9.93 -1.89 -2.13
CA CYS A 47 -9.06 -0.98 -2.86
C CYS A 47 -7.63 -1.53 -3.03
N LYS A 48 -7.20 -2.47 -2.18
CA LYS A 48 -5.87 -3.07 -2.26
C LYS A 48 -5.86 -4.51 -1.77
N TRP A 49 -5.36 -5.41 -2.62
CA TRP A 49 -5.18 -6.82 -2.31
C TRP A 49 -3.74 -7.11 -1.91
N ARG A 50 -3.56 -7.95 -0.89
CA ARG A 50 -2.25 -8.36 -0.36
C ARG A 50 -2.10 -9.87 -0.50
N ASN A 51 -1.01 -10.30 -1.09
CA ASN A 51 -0.63 -11.71 -1.12
C ASN A 51 0.10 -12.04 0.19
N VAL A 52 -0.38 -13.04 0.91
CA VAL A 52 0.38 -13.66 2.00
C VAL A 52 1.18 -14.82 1.40
N ARG A 53 2.29 -15.20 2.05
CA ARG A 53 3.27 -16.19 1.56
C ARG A 53 2.69 -17.56 1.19
N SER A 54 1.45 -17.88 1.60
CA SER A 54 0.72 -19.07 1.15
C SER A 54 -0.23 -18.73 -0.02
N LYS A 55 -0.25 -19.61 -1.02
CA LYS A 55 -0.94 -19.42 -2.32
C LYS A 55 -2.43 -19.06 -2.20
N ASP A 56 -3.10 -19.53 -1.14
CA ASP A 56 -4.54 -19.33 -0.91
C ASP A 56 -4.88 -18.22 0.11
N ASN A 57 -3.89 -17.43 0.54
CA ASN A 57 -4.06 -16.42 1.58
C ASN A 57 -4.04 -14.99 1.04
N ILE A 58 -4.76 -14.72 -0.06
CA ILE A 58 -5.04 -13.33 -0.44
C ILE A 58 -5.87 -12.65 0.66
N ARG A 59 -5.47 -11.44 1.05
CA ARG A 59 -6.16 -10.64 2.06
C ARG A 59 -6.51 -9.27 1.52
N CYS A 60 -7.67 -8.77 1.93
CA CYS A 60 -7.99 -7.36 1.77
C CYS A 60 -7.05 -6.50 2.65
N ASN A 61 -6.93 -5.22 2.32
CA ASN A 61 -6.04 -4.32 3.05
C ASN A 61 -6.32 -4.31 4.56
N THR A 62 -7.59 -4.27 4.96
CA THR A 62 -8.00 -4.19 6.37
C THR A 62 -7.59 -5.42 7.16
N CYS A 63 -7.82 -6.64 6.63
CA CYS A 63 -7.44 -7.87 7.32
C CYS A 63 -5.92 -8.05 7.36
N TYR A 64 -5.21 -7.57 6.33
CA TYR A 64 -3.75 -7.56 6.34
C TYR A 64 -3.19 -6.63 7.42
N ASP A 65 -3.68 -5.39 7.49
CA ASP A 65 -3.22 -4.40 8.47
C ASP A 65 -3.57 -4.81 9.90
N TYR A 66 -4.77 -5.37 10.12
CA TYR A 66 -5.15 -5.92 11.43
C TYR A 66 -4.16 -7.00 11.87
N ARG A 67 -3.93 -8.02 11.03
CA ARG A 67 -3.00 -9.11 11.34
C ARG A 67 -1.58 -8.61 11.56
N ARG A 68 -1.12 -7.62 10.79
CA ARG A 68 0.21 -7.02 10.95
C ARG A 68 0.38 -6.38 12.32
N ARG A 69 -0.64 -5.68 12.82
CA ARG A 69 -0.60 -4.97 14.11
C ARG A 69 -0.81 -5.88 15.31
N THR A 70 -1.80 -6.78 15.23
CA THR A 70 -2.25 -7.60 16.37
C THR A 70 -1.59 -8.98 16.40
N LYS A 71 -0.91 -9.38 15.32
CA LYS A 71 -0.40 -10.73 15.09
C LYS A 71 -1.49 -11.81 15.12
N LYS A 72 -2.76 -11.42 15.08
CA LYS A 72 -3.94 -12.29 15.15
C LYS A 72 -4.85 -12.08 13.94
N GLU A 73 -5.64 -13.08 13.63
CA GLU A 73 -6.71 -12.95 12.64
C GLU A 73 -7.82 -12.04 13.15
N ARG A 74 -8.48 -11.31 12.24
CA ARG A 74 -9.66 -10.52 12.61
C ARG A 74 -10.78 -11.51 12.96
N SER A 75 -11.32 -11.40 14.17
CA SER A 75 -12.38 -12.29 14.64
C SER A 75 -13.68 -12.07 13.87
N ALA A 76 -14.52 -13.12 13.84
CA ALA A 76 -15.81 -13.08 13.17
C ALA A 76 -16.71 -11.96 13.71
N ASP A 77 -16.72 -11.72 15.03
CA ASP A 77 -17.52 -10.66 15.65
C ASP A 77 -17.17 -9.27 15.11
N VAL A 78 -15.88 -8.98 14.99
CA VAL A 78 -15.40 -7.67 14.47
C VAL A 78 -15.69 -7.54 12.98
N ILE A 79 -15.77 -8.65 12.24
CA ILE A 79 -16.18 -8.66 10.83
C ILE A 79 -17.68 -8.41 10.70
N GLN A 80 -18.50 -9.13 11.47
CA GLN A 80 -19.96 -8.99 11.46
C GLN A 80 -20.41 -7.60 11.91
N ASN A 81 -19.83 -7.08 12.99
CA ASN A 81 -20.12 -5.72 13.47
C ASN A 81 -19.82 -4.67 12.38
N TYR A 82 -18.72 -4.83 11.64
CA TYR A 82 -18.40 -3.94 10.53
C TYR A 82 -19.38 -4.06 9.36
N GLN A 83 -19.83 -5.27 9.03
CA GLN A 83 -20.85 -5.48 8.00
C GLN A 83 -22.18 -4.84 8.41
N TRP A 84 -22.60 -5.02 9.67
CA TRP A 84 -23.77 -4.37 10.23
C TRP A 84 -23.69 -2.85 10.13
N MET A 85 -22.59 -2.25 10.60
CA MET A 85 -22.37 -0.81 10.51
C MET A 85 -22.37 -0.30 9.06
N LYS A 86 -21.82 -1.08 8.11
CA LYS A 86 -21.86 -0.75 6.68
C LYS A 86 -23.31 -0.73 6.17
N MET A 87 -24.14 -1.69 6.56
CA MET A 87 -25.55 -1.75 6.16
C MET A 87 -26.37 -0.60 6.75
N VAL A 88 -26.20 -0.31 8.05
CA VAL A 88 -26.91 0.79 8.72
C VAL A 88 -26.56 2.15 8.11
N LYS A 89 -25.30 2.37 7.74
CA LYS A 89 -24.83 3.64 7.16
C LYS A 89 -25.17 3.81 5.67
N SER A 90 -25.58 2.73 5.01
CA SER A 90 -26.03 2.75 3.62
C SER A 90 -27.53 3.07 3.45
N GLN A 91 -28.26 3.26 4.55
CA GLN A 91 -29.60 3.87 4.58
C GLN A 91 -29.51 5.35 4.95
#